data_AF-A0A485MU25-F1
#
_entry.id   AF-A0A485MU25-F1
#
_cell.length_a   1.000
_cell.length_b   1.000
_cell.length_c   1.000
_cell.angle_alpha   90.00
_cell.angle_beta   90.00
_cell.angle_gamma   90.00
#
_symmetry.space_group_name_H-M   'P 1'
#
loop_
_entity.id
_entity.type
_entity.pdbx_description
1 polymer ?
#
loop_
_entity_poly.entity_id
_entity_poly.type
_entity_poly.pdbx_seq_one_letter_code
_entity_poly.pdbx_strand_id
1 'polypeptide(L)'
;MSSVKMLRPRLNSILFKLTFEEHVNNIKPSIIAVTLACEELKKSESFNKLLELVLLVGNYMNSGSRNAQSLGFKINFLCKVR
;
A
#
# COMPACT_ATOMS: atom_id res chain seq x y z
N MET A 1 17.05 22.72 41.21
CA MET A 1 17.26 22.16 39.84
C MET A 1 18.62 22.54 39.22
N SER A 2 19.55 23.21 39.93
CA SER A 2 20.75 23.80 39.30
C SER A 2 22.06 22.97 39.34
N SER A 3 22.10 21.76 39.94
CA SER A 3 23.36 20.98 40.02
C SER A 3 23.58 19.98 38.88
N VAL A 4 22.54 19.63 38.12
CA VAL A 4 22.65 18.62 37.05
C VAL A 4 23.03 19.28 35.73
N LYS A 5 24.28 19.06 35.28
CA LYS A 5 24.76 19.52 33.98
C LYS A 5 23.92 18.95 32.84
N MET A 6 23.58 19.79 31.86
CA MET A 6 22.83 19.41 30.66
C MET A 6 21.47 18.76 30.96
N LEU A 7 20.78 19.24 32.02
CA LEU A 7 19.52 18.65 32.48
C LEU A 7 18.47 18.52 31.36
N ARG A 8 18.22 19.57 30.57
CA ARG A 8 17.21 19.55 29.49
C ARG A 8 17.53 18.53 28.39
N PRO A 9 18.74 18.53 27.78
CA PRO A 9 19.12 17.48 26.84
C PRO A 9 18.99 16.07 27.42
N ARG A 10 19.43 15.86 28.68
CA ARG A 10 19.32 14.54 29.35
C ARG A 10 17.87 14.10 29.51
N LEU A 11 16.99 14.99 29.95
CA LEU A 11 15.56 14.69 30.08
C LEU A 11 14.92 14.37 28.73
N ASN A 12 15.24 15.12 27.67
CA ASN A 12 14.76 14.83 26.33
C ASN A 12 15.25 13.48 25.80
N SER A 13 16.53 13.14 26.04
CA SER A 13 17.08 11.83 25.66
C SER A 13 16.44 10.68 26.45
N ILE A 14 16.15 10.88 27.74
CA ILE A 14 15.45 9.89 28.56
C ILE A 14 14.01 9.72 28.05
N LEU A 15 13.30 10.82 27.80
CA LEU A 15 11.94 10.78 27.25
C LEU A 15 11.93 10.05 25.90
N PHE A 16 12.84 10.40 24.98
CA PHE A 16 12.97 9.72 23.70
C PHE A 16 13.23 8.23 23.88
N LYS A 17 14.16 7.83 24.77
CA LYS A 17 14.42 6.41 25.04
C LYS A 17 13.16 5.68 25.53
N LEU A 18 12.37 6.32 26.38
CA LEU A 18 11.13 5.74 26.92
C LEU A 18 10.02 5.64 25.88
N THR A 19 9.90 6.59 24.96
CA THR A 19 8.83 6.60 23.93
C THR A 19 9.26 5.97 22.60
N PHE A 20 10.53 5.67 22.40
CA PHE A 20 11.06 5.17 21.12
C PHE A 20 10.37 3.89 20.66
N GLU A 21 10.22 2.92 21.57
CA GLU A 21 9.59 1.64 21.24
C GLU A 21 8.11 1.82 20.85
N GLU A 22 7.38 2.68 21.55
CA GLU A 22 6.01 3.04 21.21
C GLU A 22 5.93 3.65 19.80
N HIS A 23 6.80 4.62 19.49
CA HIS A 23 6.85 5.21 18.15
C HIS A 23 7.13 4.18 17.05
N VAL A 24 8.08 3.28 17.27
CA VAL A 24 8.39 2.20 16.32
C VAL A 24 7.18 1.26 16.15
N ASN A 25 6.56 0.85 17.25
CA ASN A 25 5.42 -0.05 17.23
C ASN A 25 4.17 0.59 16.62
N ASN A 26 4.05 1.91 16.64
CA ASN A 26 2.96 2.64 15.98
C ASN A 26 3.18 2.78 14.46
N ILE A 27 4.43 2.88 14.00
CA ILE A 27 4.75 3.10 12.57
C ILE A 27 4.89 1.78 11.82
N LYS A 28 5.53 0.78 12.43
CA LYS A 28 5.87 -0.49 11.79
C LYS A 28 4.67 -1.24 11.18
N PRO A 29 3.49 -1.33 11.82
CA PRO A 29 2.34 -2.05 11.27
C PRO A 29 1.86 -1.48 9.93
N SER A 30 1.84 -0.14 9.80
CA SER A 30 1.42 0.52 8.56
C SER A 30 2.35 0.22 7.39
N ILE A 31 3.66 0.17 7.66
CA ILE A 31 4.66 -0.22 6.64
C ILE A 31 4.43 -1.67 6.22
N ILE A 32 4.30 -2.58 7.18
CA ILE A 32 4.06 -4.00 6.92
C ILE A 32 2.77 -4.19 6.11
N ALA A 33 1.68 -3.52 6.49
CA ALA A 33 0.40 -3.64 5.80
C ALA A 33 0.51 -3.24 4.32
N VAL A 34 1.18 -2.14 4.00
CA VAL A 34 1.38 -1.70 2.60
C VAL A 34 2.30 -2.65 1.85
N THR A 35 3.39 -3.10 2.47
CA THR A 35 4.31 -4.07 1.85
C THR A 35 3.59 -5.37 1.52
N LEU A 36 2.84 -5.94 2.47
CA LEU A 36 2.08 -7.17 2.26
C LEU A 36 1.02 -7.00 1.18
N ALA A 37 0.26 -5.90 1.20
CA ALA A 37 -0.75 -5.63 0.18
C ALA A 37 -0.13 -5.58 -1.23
N CYS A 38 1.03 -4.94 -1.40
CA CYS A 38 1.74 -4.89 -2.68
C CYS A 38 2.24 -6.28 -3.11
N GLU A 39 2.76 -7.08 -2.18
CA GLU A 39 3.24 -8.43 -2.47
C GLU A 39 2.10 -9.39 -2.84
N GLU A 40 1.01 -9.38 -2.08
CA GLU A 40 -0.17 -10.20 -2.33
C GLU A 40 -0.79 -9.86 -3.69
N LEU A 41 -0.96 -8.57 -3.99
CA LEU A 41 -1.49 -8.12 -5.28
C LEU A 41 -0.63 -8.60 -6.44
N LYS A 42 0.71 -8.53 -6.30
CA LYS A 42 1.65 -8.94 -7.35
C LYS A 42 1.72 -10.47 -7.52
N LYS A 43 1.60 -11.22 -6.43
CA LYS A 43 1.71 -12.70 -6.42
C LYS A 43 0.38 -13.40 -6.67
N SER A 44 -0.76 -12.70 -6.60
CA SER A 44 -2.08 -13.30 -6.74
C SER A 44 -2.38 -13.75 -8.17
N GLU A 45 -2.26 -15.06 -8.41
CA GLU A 45 -2.65 -15.68 -9.68
C GLU A 45 -4.16 -15.53 -9.97
N SER A 46 -4.99 -15.57 -8.93
CA SER A 46 -6.44 -15.41 -9.08
C SER A 46 -6.81 -14.00 -9.52
N PHE A 47 -6.13 -12.98 -8.99
CA PHE A 47 -6.32 -11.60 -9.42
C PHE A 47 -5.84 -11.40 -10.86
N ASN A 48 -4.71 -11.99 -11.25
CA ASN A 48 -4.24 -11.95 -12.64
C ASN A 48 -5.27 -12.57 -13.61
N LYS A 49 -5.81 -13.75 -13.29
CA LYS A 49 -6.87 -14.40 -14.08
C LYS A 49 -8.14 -13.55 -14.18
N LEU A 50 -8.51 -12.85 -13.10
CA LEU A 50 -9.63 -11.91 -13.13
C LEU A 50 -9.37 -10.76 -14.11
N LEU A 51 -8.17 -10.17 -14.08
CA LEU A 51 -7.80 -9.09 -15.01
C LEU A 51 -7.84 -9.56 -16.47
N GLU A 52 -7.35 -10.77 -16.75
CA GLU A 52 -7.43 -11.39 -18.08
C GLU A 52 -8.87 -11.58 -18.54
N LEU A 53 -9.75 -12.08 -17.65
CA LEU A 53 -11.15 -12.28 -17.96
C LEU A 53 -11.86 -10.96 -18.26
N VAL A 54 -11.62 -9.93 -17.44
CA VAL A 54 -12.19 -8.60 -17.66
C VAL A 54 -11.69 -8.02 -18.99
N LEU A 55 -10.41 -8.20 -19.32
CA LEU A 55 -9.85 -7.75 -20.60
C LEU A 55 -10.49 -8.48 -21.79
N LEU A 56 -10.65 -9.81 -21.70
CA LEU A 56 -11.28 -10.63 -22.72
C LEU A 56 -12.72 -10.19 -22.98
N VAL A 57 -13.53 -10.09 -21.91
CA VAL A 57 -14.92 -9.64 -22.00
C VAL A 57 -14.99 -8.23 -22.55
N GLY A 58 -14.14 -7.32 -22.06
CA GLY A 58 -14.05 -5.95 -22.54
C GLY A 58 -13.76 -5.87 -24.04
N ASN A 59 -12.75 -6.57 -24.53
CA ASN A 59 -12.39 -6.59 -25.95
C ASN A 59 -13.51 -7.17 -26.82
N TYR A 60 -14.18 -8.23 -26.36
CA TYR A 60 -15.31 -8.83 -27.06
C TYR A 60 -16.50 -7.84 -27.17
N MET A 61 -16.91 -7.26 -26.04
CA MET A 61 -18.04 -6.32 -26.01
C MET A 61 -17.76 -5.02 -26.78
N ASN A 62 -16.50 -4.58 -26.81
CA ASN A 62 -16.10 -3.34 -27.48
C ASN A 62 -15.65 -3.56 -28.94
N SER A 63 -15.94 -4.73 -29.53
CA SER A 63 -15.62 -5.02 -30.93
C SER A 63 -16.14 -3.92 -31.87
N GLY A 64 -15.32 -3.50 -32.84
CA GLY A 64 -15.65 -2.40 -33.76
C GLY A 64 -15.49 -0.97 -33.20
N SER A 65 -15.16 -0.83 -31.92
CA SER A 65 -14.81 0.47 -31.32
C SER A 65 -13.29 0.70 -31.28
N ARG A 66 -12.87 1.92 -30.89
CA ARG A 66 -11.47 2.25 -30.61
C ARG A 66 -10.81 1.32 -29.56
N ASN A 67 -11.60 0.67 -28.71
CA ASN A 67 -11.11 -0.16 -27.60
C ASN A 67 -11.13 -1.67 -27.90
N ALA A 68 -11.53 -2.11 -29.09
CA ALA A 68 -11.72 -3.52 -29.46
C ALA A 68 -10.49 -4.44 -29.31
N GLN A 69 -9.28 -3.87 -29.22
CA GLN A 69 -8.00 -4.58 -29.17
C GLN A 69 -7.11 -4.03 -28.06
N SER A 70 -7.69 -3.76 -26.90
CA SER A 70 -6.94 -3.27 -25.75
C SER A 70 -6.01 -4.36 -25.23
N LEU A 71 -4.76 -3.99 -24.92
CA LEU A 71 -3.78 -4.89 -24.27
C LEU A 71 -3.86 -4.83 -22.73
N GLY A 72 -4.65 -3.90 -22.20
CA GLY A 72 -4.85 -3.72 -20.77
C GLY A 72 -5.77 -2.53 -20.49
N PHE A 73 -6.09 -2.35 -19.22
CA PHE A 73 -6.90 -1.24 -18.73
C PHE A 73 -6.36 -0.75 -17.39
N LYS A 74 -6.72 0.47 -16.98
CA LYS A 74 -6.33 1.01 -15.68
C LYS A 74 -7.05 0.25 -14.56
N ILE A 75 -6.33 -0.19 -13.53
CA ILE A 75 -6.90 -1.01 -12.43
C ILE A 75 -8.11 -0.35 -11.73
N ASN A 76 -8.15 0.98 -11.65
CA ASN A 76 -9.29 1.71 -11.08
C ASN A 76 -10.60 1.58 -11.90
N PHE A 77 -10.53 1.05 -13.12
CA PHE A 77 -11.70 0.71 -13.92
C PHE A 77 -12.51 -0.42 -13.30
N LEU A 78 -11.89 -1.33 -12.53
CA LEU A 78 -12.60 -2.41 -11.84
C LEU A 78 -13.71 -1.88 -10.92
N CYS A 79 -13.50 -0.73 -10.29
CA CYS A 79 -14.51 -0.08 -9.45
C CYS A 79 -15.74 0.46 -10.21
N LYS A 80 -15.72 0.42 -11.55
CA LYS A 80 -16.84 0.82 -12.42
C LYS A 80 -17.59 -0.38 -12.98
N VAL A 81 -17.05 -1.59 -12.83
CA VAL A 81 -17.70 -2.84 -13.23
C VAL A 81 -18.62 -3.23 -12.09
N ARG A 82 -19.93 -3.24 -12.34
CA ARG A 82 -20.96 -3.59 -11.36
C ARG A 82 -21.69 -4.84 -11.79
#